data_AF-A0A1U7TD24-F1
#
_entry.id   AF-A0A1U7TD24-F1
#
_cell.length_a   1.000
_cell.length_b   1.000
_cell.length_c   1.000
_cell.angle_alpha   90.00
_cell.angle_beta   90.00
_cell.angle_gamma   90.00
#
_symmetry.space_group_name_H-M   'P 1'
#
loop_
_entity.id
_entity.type
_entity.pdbx_description
1 polymer ?
#
loop_
_entity_poly.entity_id
_entity_poly.type
_entity_poly.pdbx_seq_one_letter_code
_entity_poly.pdbx_strand_id
1 'polypeptide(L)'
;MFKGKKLNIFYTKAVTEEAPETDSSPSLWDVEFAKRLVAINEQPFQNGFEEMMHWTKEGKLWEFPIDNEVGFDDDGSEFHEHIFLDKYLEDFPKQGPIRHFMELVTCGLSRNSYLSVKQKVEHIEWFRNYFDEKKDILKENNIQFS
;
A
#
# COMPACT_ATOMS: atom_id res chain seq x y z
N MET A 1 -54.52 8.67 -12.26
CA MET A 1 -54.71 8.82 -10.80
C MET A 1 -53.61 9.70 -10.21
N PHE A 2 -53.74 11.02 -10.33
CA PHE A 2 -52.91 12.02 -9.62
C PHE A 2 -53.65 13.34 -9.35
N LYS A 3 -54.87 13.52 -9.90
CA LYS A 3 -55.73 14.68 -9.65
C LYS A 3 -56.64 14.38 -8.47
N GLY A 4 -56.47 15.10 -7.37
CA GLY A 4 -57.26 14.97 -6.15
C GLY A 4 -56.71 15.85 -5.04
N LYS A 5 -57.49 16.03 -3.96
CA LYS A 5 -56.99 16.70 -2.76
C LYS A 5 -55.90 15.83 -2.11
N LYS A 6 -54.75 16.42 -1.82
CA LYS A 6 -53.61 15.75 -1.16
C LYS A 6 -53.46 16.23 0.29
N LEU A 7 -52.69 15.49 1.07
CA LEU A 7 -52.27 15.90 2.41
C LEU A 7 -51.20 17.01 2.29
N ASN A 8 -51.53 18.22 2.73
CA ASN A 8 -50.66 19.41 2.66
C ASN A 8 -49.82 19.60 3.93
N ILE A 9 -49.24 18.50 4.45
CA ILE A 9 -48.46 18.51 5.71
C ILE A 9 -46.99 18.86 5.43
N PHE A 10 -46.45 18.41 4.30
CA PHE A 10 -45.07 18.64 3.90
C PHE A 10 -44.99 19.68 2.77
N TYR A 11 -44.10 20.66 2.91
CA TYR A 11 -43.79 21.61 1.85
C TYR A 11 -42.85 20.97 0.82
N THR A 12 -42.97 21.39 -0.44
CA THR A 12 -42.07 20.96 -1.49
C THR A 12 -40.70 21.60 -1.28
N LYS A 13 -39.72 20.81 -0.83
CA LYS A 13 -38.32 21.23 -0.81
C LYS A 13 -37.79 21.26 -2.25
N ALA A 14 -37.23 22.39 -2.67
CA ALA A 14 -36.65 22.55 -4.01
C ALA A 14 -35.25 21.95 -4.13
N VAL A 15 -34.50 21.91 -3.02
CA VAL A 15 -33.12 21.40 -2.96
C VAL A 15 -32.94 20.65 -1.64
N THR A 16 -32.19 19.56 -1.68
CA THR A 16 -31.71 18.82 -0.50
C THR A 16 -30.47 19.53 0.09
N GLU A 17 -30.05 19.17 1.31
CA GLU A 17 -28.81 19.74 1.89
C GLU A 17 -27.62 19.52 0.94
N GLU A 18 -26.81 20.58 0.77
CA GLU A 18 -25.72 20.60 -0.22
C GLU A 18 -24.51 19.75 0.22
N ALA A 19 -24.36 19.51 1.53
CA ALA A 19 -23.29 18.68 2.09
C ALA A 19 -23.79 17.90 3.31
N PRO A 20 -24.23 16.63 3.14
CA PRO A 20 -24.44 15.74 4.27
C PRO A 20 -23.11 15.43 4.97
N GLU A 21 -23.15 15.07 6.26
CA GLU A 21 -21.95 14.66 7.01
C GLU A 21 -21.34 13.38 6.41
N THR A 22 -20.32 13.53 5.57
CA THR A 22 -19.60 12.40 4.94
C THR A 22 -18.47 11.85 5.81
N ASP A 23 -18.11 12.56 6.88
CA ASP A 23 -16.97 12.22 7.73
C ASP A 23 -17.31 11.14 8.76
N SER A 24 -18.60 10.96 9.07
CA SER A 24 -19.07 9.90 9.97
C SER A 24 -19.23 8.59 9.23
N SER A 25 -18.70 7.50 9.80
CA SER A 25 -19.00 6.16 9.30
C SER A 25 -20.51 5.85 9.43
N PRO A 26 -21.08 5.11 8.46
CA PRO A 26 -22.50 4.76 8.51
C PRO A 26 -22.81 3.97 9.78
N SER A 27 -23.99 4.22 10.35
CA SER A 27 -24.44 3.50 11.54
C SER A 27 -24.75 2.04 11.20
N LEU A 28 -24.85 1.19 12.23
CA LEU A 28 -25.26 -0.21 12.05
C LEU A 28 -26.59 -0.34 11.31
N TRP A 29 -27.55 0.56 11.59
CA TRP A 29 -28.85 0.60 10.94
C TRP A 29 -28.73 0.89 9.44
N ASP A 30 -27.84 1.80 9.05
CA ASP A 30 -27.61 2.14 7.64
C ASP A 30 -26.99 0.95 6.90
N VAL A 31 -26.04 0.26 7.53
CA VAL A 31 -25.39 -0.93 6.97
C VAL A 31 -26.39 -2.09 6.81
N GLU A 32 -27.21 -2.38 7.81
CA GLU A 32 -28.24 -3.43 7.73
C GLU A 32 -29.32 -3.10 6.70
N PHE A 33 -29.73 -1.83 6.63
CA PHE A 33 -30.68 -1.37 5.63
C PHE A 33 -30.11 -1.51 4.21
N ALA A 34 -28.85 -1.13 3.99
CA ALA A 34 -28.16 -1.30 2.73
C ALA A 34 -28.08 -2.79 2.30
N LYS A 35 -27.77 -3.71 3.23
CA LYS A 35 -27.79 -5.15 2.94
C LYS A 35 -29.17 -5.62 2.48
N ARG A 36 -30.24 -5.14 3.13
CA ARG A 36 -31.62 -5.50 2.74
C ARG A 36 -31.98 -4.96 1.35
N LEU A 37 -31.49 -3.77 0.98
CA LEU A 37 -31.68 -3.22 -0.36
C LEU A 37 -30.97 -4.06 -1.42
N VAL A 38 -29.74 -4.52 -1.14
CA VAL A 38 -29.00 -5.42 -2.05
C VAL A 38 -29.75 -6.74 -2.23
N ALA A 39 -30.26 -7.34 -1.14
CA ALA A 39 -31.01 -8.60 -1.19
C ALA A 39 -32.30 -8.53 -2.03
N ILE A 40 -32.93 -7.36 -2.16
CA ILE A 40 -34.09 -7.18 -3.04
C ILE A 40 -33.70 -7.34 -4.53
N ASN A 41 -32.46 -6.98 -4.87
CA ASN A 41 -31.92 -7.07 -6.22
C ASN A 41 -31.17 -8.38 -6.47
N GLU A 42 -31.02 -9.26 -5.48
CA GLU A 42 -30.38 -10.56 -5.67
C GLU A 42 -31.23 -11.45 -6.58
N GLN A 43 -30.67 -11.82 -7.73
CA GLN A 43 -31.27 -12.74 -8.69
C GLN A 43 -30.26 -13.86 -8.99
N PRO A 44 -30.74 -15.07 -9.32
CA PRO A 44 -29.85 -16.11 -9.83
C PRO A 44 -29.22 -15.65 -11.15
N PHE A 45 -27.96 -16.04 -11.39
CA PHE A 45 -27.25 -15.67 -12.60
C PHE A 45 -28.00 -16.14 -13.84
N GLN A 46 -28.29 -15.21 -14.74
CA GLN A 46 -29.05 -15.46 -15.97
C GLN A 46 -28.16 -15.98 -17.10
N ASN A 47 -26.86 -15.68 -17.06
CA ASN A 47 -25.89 -16.01 -18.09
C ASN A 47 -24.48 -16.22 -17.50
N GLY A 48 -23.62 -16.95 -18.20
CA GLY A 48 -22.22 -17.19 -17.80
C GLY A 48 -21.38 -15.91 -17.73
N PHE A 49 -21.70 -14.87 -18.50
CA PHE A 49 -21.05 -13.57 -18.35
C PHE A 49 -21.33 -12.92 -16.99
N GLU A 50 -22.53 -13.11 -16.44
CA GLU A 50 -22.89 -12.58 -15.13
C GLU A 50 -22.13 -13.29 -14.01
N GLU A 51 -21.97 -14.61 -14.14
CA GLU A 51 -21.13 -15.41 -13.25
C GLU A 51 -19.67 -14.94 -13.28
N MET A 52 -19.11 -14.71 -14.48
CA MET A 52 -17.76 -14.15 -14.63
C MET A 52 -17.63 -12.76 -14.00
N MET A 53 -18.62 -11.88 -14.20
CA MET A 53 -18.64 -10.55 -13.58
C MET A 53 -18.70 -10.64 -12.05
N HIS A 54 -19.48 -11.58 -11.52
CA HIS A 54 -19.57 -11.80 -10.08
C HIS A 54 -18.23 -12.28 -9.52
N TRP A 55 -17.60 -13.28 -10.14
CA TRP A 55 -16.28 -13.77 -9.72
C TRP A 55 -15.18 -12.72 -9.83
N THR A 56 -15.27 -11.82 -10.82
CA THR A 56 -14.34 -10.68 -10.93
C THR A 56 -14.53 -9.72 -9.76
N LYS A 57 -15.78 -9.37 -9.40
CA LYS A 57 -16.07 -8.52 -8.22
C LYS A 57 -15.67 -9.15 -6.89
N GLU A 58 -15.76 -10.47 -6.78
CA GLU A 58 -15.30 -11.22 -5.61
C GLU A 58 -13.77 -11.39 -5.57
N GLY A 59 -13.04 -11.03 -6.63
CA GLY A 59 -11.58 -11.23 -6.74
C GLY A 59 -11.15 -12.68 -6.98
N LYS A 60 -12.08 -13.56 -7.40
CA LYS A 60 -11.79 -14.98 -7.75
C LYS A 60 -11.24 -15.13 -9.17
N LEU A 61 -11.75 -14.32 -10.08
CA LEU A 61 -11.28 -14.26 -11.47
C LEU A 61 -10.21 -13.17 -11.60
N TRP A 62 -9.21 -13.39 -12.46
CA TRP A 62 -8.26 -12.33 -12.81
C TRP A 62 -8.96 -11.20 -13.56
N GLU A 63 -8.56 -9.97 -13.26
CA GLU A 63 -8.99 -8.79 -14.00
C GLU A 63 -8.23 -8.71 -15.34
N PHE A 64 -8.91 -8.25 -16.38
CA PHE A 64 -8.34 -8.15 -17.72
C PHE A 64 -8.21 -6.67 -18.14
N PRO A 65 -7.13 -6.29 -18.86
CA PRO A 65 -6.02 -7.13 -19.34
C PRO A 65 -5.14 -7.65 -18.19
N ILE A 66 -4.55 -8.84 -18.38
CA ILE A 66 -3.74 -9.50 -17.35
C ILE A 66 -2.52 -8.63 -17.05
N ASP A 67 -2.40 -8.21 -15.80
CA ASP A 67 -1.21 -7.59 -15.23
C ASP A 67 -0.51 -8.60 -14.32
N ASN A 68 0.79 -8.81 -14.54
CA ASN A 68 1.58 -9.74 -13.74
C ASN A 68 1.88 -9.19 -12.33
N GLU A 69 1.73 -7.89 -12.13
CA GLU A 69 2.01 -7.20 -10.87
C GLU A 69 0.72 -6.87 -10.09
N VAL A 70 -0.43 -7.42 -10.50
CA VAL A 70 -1.72 -7.14 -9.84
C VAL A 70 -1.70 -7.54 -8.36
N GLY A 71 -2.03 -6.58 -7.49
CA GLY A 71 -2.02 -6.78 -6.03
C GLY A 71 -0.62 -6.82 -5.41
N PHE A 72 0.44 -6.58 -6.19
CA PHE A 72 1.80 -6.38 -5.71
C PHE A 72 2.16 -4.90 -5.80
N ASP A 73 2.20 -4.24 -4.66
CA ASP A 73 2.72 -2.87 -4.53
C ASP A 73 3.87 -2.90 -3.51
N ASP A 74 5.05 -2.44 -3.92
CA ASP A 74 6.25 -2.40 -3.07
C ASP A 74 6.21 -1.18 -2.13
N ASP A 75 5.14 -1.09 -1.35
CA ASP A 75 4.85 0.03 -0.44
C ASP A 75 4.83 1.41 -1.12
N GLY A 76 4.57 1.49 -2.43
CA GLY A 76 4.67 2.73 -3.21
C GLY A 76 6.10 3.24 -3.42
N SER A 77 7.10 2.36 -3.28
CA SER A 77 8.52 2.71 -3.43
C SER A 77 8.86 3.08 -4.87
N GLU A 78 9.56 4.20 -5.06
CA GLU A 78 10.05 4.61 -6.37
C GLU A 78 11.40 3.96 -6.71
N PHE A 79 11.75 3.91 -8.00
CA PHE A 79 12.99 3.27 -8.48
C PHE A 79 14.27 3.85 -7.83
N HIS A 80 14.29 5.15 -7.53
CA HIS A 80 15.45 5.81 -6.94
C HIS A 80 15.71 5.33 -5.51
N GLU A 81 14.70 4.81 -4.82
CA GLU A 81 14.84 4.23 -3.48
C GLU A 81 15.50 2.86 -3.51
N HIS A 82 15.28 2.09 -4.58
CA HIS A 82 15.97 0.80 -4.80
C HIS A 82 17.41 0.97 -5.26
N ILE A 83 17.68 2.01 -6.04
CA ILE A 83 18.98 2.19 -6.71
C ILE A 83 19.94 3.02 -5.87
N PHE A 84 19.49 4.15 -5.31
CA PHE A 84 20.34 5.08 -4.57
C PHE A 84 20.26 4.83 -3.07
N LEU A 85 21.00 3.82 -2.63
CA LEU A 85 21.13 3.45 -1.20
C LEU A 85 22.22 4.24 -0.47
N ASP A 86 22.94 5.13 -1.17
CA ASP A 86 24.02 5.95 -0.62
C ASP A 86 23.55 6.86 0.54
N LYS A 87 22.25 7.19 0.56
CA LYS A 87 21.59 7.93 1.66
C LYS A 87 21.71 7.23 3.01
N TYR A 88 21.83 5.91 3.03
CA TYR A 88 22.00 5.12 4.25
C TYR A 88 23.47 4.91 4.65
N LEU A 89 24.41 5.42 3.84
CA LEU A 89 25.85 5.32 4.10
C LEU A 89 26.43 6.55 4.81
N GLU A 90 25.60 7.51 5.25
CA GLU A 90 26.06 8.70 5.97
C GLU A 90 26.65 8.38 7.35
N ASP A 91 26.12 7.35 8.00
CA ASP A 91 26.60 6.85 9.30
C ASP A 91 27.92 6.07 9.20
N PHE A 92 28.43 5.80 7.99
CA PHE A 92 29.66 5.06 7.77
C PHE A 92 30.84 6.01 7.48
N PRO A 93 32.08 5.59 7.79
CA PRO A 93 33.27 6.37 7.46
C PRO A 93 33.30 6.76 5.98
N LYS A 94 33.56 8.04 5.66
CA LYS A 94 33.58 8.54 4.27
C LYS A 94 34.76 8.01 3.44
N GLN A 95 35.80 7.51 4.11
CA GLN A 95 37.01 6.98 3.48
C GLN A 95 37.46 5.74 4.25
N GLY A 96 38.07 4.78 3.53
CA GLY A 96 38.66 3.58 4.13
C GLY A 96 38.06 2.27 3.61
N PRO A 97 38.53 1.13 4.13
CA PRO A 97 38.12 -0.20 3.67
C PRO A 97 36.64 -0.50 3.94
N ILE A 98 36.08 0.03 5.04
CA ILE A 98 34.65 -0.12 5.38
C ILE A 98 33.79 0.58 4.32
N ARG A 99 34.19 1.76 3.86
CA ARG A 99 33.46 2.49 2.81
C ARG A 99 33.43 1.69 1.51
N HIS A 100 34.59 1.20 1.09
CA HIS A 100 34.70 0.41 -0.14
C HIS A 100 33.87 -0.89 -0.07
N PHE A 101 33.86 -1.55 1.09
CA PHE A 101 33.03 -2.72 1.32
C PHE A 101 31.53 -2.39 1.26
N MET A 102 31.09 -1.34 1.94
CA MET A 102 29.69 -0.93 1.95
C MET A 102 29.19 -0.42 0.59
N GLU A 103 30.06 0.18 -0.21
CA GLU A 103 29.77 0.55 -1.62
C GLU A 103 29.51 -0.71 -2.47
N LEU A 104 30.22 -1.81 -2.24
CA LEU A 104 29.94 -3.08 -2.90
C LEU A 104 28.62 -3.71 -2.43
N VAL A 105 28.34 -3.65 -1.12
CA VAL A 105 27.08 -4.14 -0.55
C VAL A 105 25.89 -3.40 -1.14
N THR A 106 25.93 -2.06 -1.14
CA THR A 106 24.87 -1.22 -1.71
C THR A 106 24.73 -1.40 -3.23
N CYS A 107 25.83 -1.58 -3.96
CA CYS A 107 25.80 -1.92 -5.39
C CYS A 107 25.17 -3.31 -5.65
N GLY A 108 25.39 -4.28 -4.75
CA GLY A 108 24.72 -5.59 -4.81
C GLY A 108 23.22 -5.48 -4.50
N LEU A 109 22.86 -4.72 -3.48
CA LEU A 109 21.46 -4.49 -3.08
C LEU A 109 20.68 -3.70 -4.14
N SER A 110 21.31 -2.77 -4.85
CA SER A 110 20.64 -1.99 -5.91
C SER A 110 20.26 -2.83 -7.13
N ARG A 111 21.03 -3.90 -7.40
CA ARG A 111 20.75 -4.85 -8.49
C ARG A 111 19.74 -5.92 -8.12
N ASN A 112 19.26 -5.94 -6.87
CA ASN A 112 18.34 -6.95 -6.40
C ASN A 112 16.88 -6.50 -6.62
N SER A 113 16.14 -7.26 -7.44
CA SER A 113 14.71 -7.07 -7.74
C SER A 113 13.77 -7.87 -6.84
N TYR A 114 14.30 -8.73 -5.97
CA TYR A 114 13.50 -9.59 -5.10
C TYR A 114 13.32 -9.02 -3.69
N LEU A 115 14.07 -7.98 -3.33
CA LEU A 115 14.04 -7.35 -2.02
C LEU A 115 13.36 -5.98 -2.09
N SER A 116 12.49 -5.71 -1.12
CA SER A 116 11.90 -4.39 -0.91
C SER A 116 12.95 -3.41 -0.35
N VAL A 117 12.65 -2.11 -0.42
CA VAL A 117 13.52 -1.06 0.16
C VAL A 117 13.76 -1.33 1.65
N LYS A 118 12.72 -1.70 2.40
CA LYS A 118 12.82 -1.99 3.85
C LYS A 118 13.86 -3.07 4.15
N GLN A 119 13.81 -4.18 3.41
CA GLN A 119 14.78 -5.27 3.58
C GLN A 119 16.20 -4.83 3.23
N LYS A 120 16.38 -4.01 2.20
CA LYS A 120 17.70 -3.45 1.84
C LYS A 120 18.25 -2.57 2.97
N VAL A 121 17.41 -1.77 3.61
CA VAL A 121 17.80 -0.93 4.75
C VAL A 121 18.19 -1.77 5.96
N GLU A 122 17.40 -2.80 6.30
CA GLU A 122 17.70 -3.73 7.39
C GLU A 122 19.09 -4.39 7.22
N HIS A 123 19.47 -4.74 5.99
CA HIS A 123 20.81 -5.26 5.71
C HIS A 123 21.92 -4.24 6.02
N ILE A 124 21.71 -2.96 5.68
CA ILE A 124 22.69 -1.90 5.94
C ILE A 124 22.81 -1.63 7.45
N GLU A 125 21.68 -1.57 8.14
CA GLU A 125 21.63 -1.39 9.60
C GLU A 125 22.31 -2.53 10.35
N TRP A 126 22.17 -3.78 9.87
CA TRP A 126 22.87 -4.91 10.43
C TRP A 126 24.39 -4.73 10.39
N PHE A 127 24.95 -4.25 9.27
CA PHE A 127 26.38 -3.96 9.17
C PHE A 127 26.82 -2.84 10.12
N ARG A 128 25.99 -1.80 10.28
CA ARG A 128 26.26 -0.72 11.23
C ARG A 128 26.42 -1.28 12.65
N ASN A 129 25.45 -2.04 13.12
CA ASN A 129 25.49 -2.67 14.45
C ASN A 129 26.67 -3.63 14.59
N TYR A 130 26.99 -4.39 13.53
CA TYR A 130 28.12 -5.30 13.53
C TYR A 130 29.47 -4.56 13.70
N PHE A 131 29.68 -3.45 12.99
CA PHE A 131 30.91 -2.66 13.15
C PHE A 131 30.97 -1.95 14.50
N ASP A 132 29.83 -1.56 15.05
CA ASP A 132 29.75 -1.00 16.40
C ASP A 132 30.21 -1.98 17.49
N GLU A 133 29.80 -3.25 17.40
CA GLU A 133 30.26 -4.30 18.33
C GLU A 133 31.74 -4.66 18.15
N LYS A 134 32.31 -4.43 16.96
CA LYS A 134 33.69 -4.80 16.62
C LYS A 134 34.67 -3.62 16.64
N LYS A 135 34.30 -2.50 17.26
CA LYS A 135 35.16 -1.29 17.37
C LYS A 135 36.56 -1.58 17.92
N ASP A 136 36.69 -2.50 18.88
CA ASP A 136 38.00 -2.82 19.46
C ASP A 136 38.95 -3.47 18.44
N ILE A 137 38.43 -4.40 17.63
CA ILE A 137 39.19 -5.06 16.54
C ILE A 137 39.51 -4.04 15.43
N LEU A 138 38.60 -3.11 15.15
CA LEU A 138 38.83 -2.07 14.16
C LEU A 138 39.95 -1.11 14.60
N LYS A 139 40.00 -0.76 15.89
CA LYS A 139 41.09 0.05 16.46
C LYS A 139 42.46 -0.64 16.34
N GLU A 140 42.53 -1.94 16.58
CA GLU A 140 43.76 -2.73 16.38
C GLU A 140 44.28 -2.68 14.93
N ASN A 141 43.37 -2.54 13.96
CA ASN A 141 43.68 -2.46 12.54
C ASN A 141 43.83 -1.01 12.02
N ASN A 142 43.95 -0.01 12.90
CA ASN A 142 44.00 1.42 12.56
C ASN A 142 42.79 1.95 11.77
N ILE A 143 41.60 1.36 11.95
CA ILE A 143 40.36 1.82 11.33
C ILE A 143 39.51 2.54 12.37
N GLN A 144 39.18 3.82 12.11
CA GLN A 144 38.30 4.61 12.95
C GLN A 144 36.86 4.50 12.43
N PHE A 145 35.99 3.88 13.23
CA PHE A 145 34.54 3.82 13.01
C PHE A 145 33.87 4.60 14.15
N SER A 146 33.27 5.74 13.84
CA SER A 146 32.61 6.62 14.81
C SER A 146 31.15 6.22 14.96
#